data_AF-A0A8E0VFJ7-F1
#
_entry.id   AF-A0A8E0VFJ7-F1
#
_cell.length_a   1.000
_cell.length_b   1.000
_cell.length_c   1.000
_cell.angle_alpha   90.00
_cell.angle_beta   90.00
_cell.angle_gamma   90.00
#
_symmetry.space_group_name_H-M   'P 1'
#
loop_
_entity.id
_entity.type
_entity.pdbx_description
1 polymer ?
#
loop_
_entity_poly.entity_id
_entity_poly.type
_entity_poly.pdbx_seq_one_letter_code
_entity_poly.pdbx_strand_id
1 'polypeptide(L)'
;MGGRGCLTGLTLRHFYGAVEKRSHSGGHNPPCFNDIQDEIFHMIGPANPAYITLDDLIRCGKGDAIVNILTDINGFWTHENREMFATDYPDEAEL
;
A
#
# COMPACT_ATOMS: atom_id res chain seq x y z
N MET A 1 -19.64 2.72 -2.81
CA MET A 1 -18.97 3.04 -1.53
C MET A 1 -19.66 4.25 -0.92
N GLY A 2 -20.23 4.14 0.28
CA GLY A 2 -21.15 5.14 0.87
C GLY A 2 -20.54 6.42 1.45
N GLY A 3 -19.37 6.85 0.98
CA GLY A 3 -18.81 8.21 1.24
C GLY A 3 -18.79 8.69 2.70
N ARG A 4 -18.34 7.85 3.65
CA ARG A 4 -18.37 8.17 5.10
C ARG A 4 -17.06 8.78 5.64
N GLY A 5 -16.10 9.09 4.78
CA GLY A 5 -14.76 9.57 5.20
C GLY A 5 -13.86 8.51 5.83
N CYS A 6 -14.26 7.24 5.79
CA CYS A 6 -13.55 6.10 6.38
C CYS A 6 -13.22 5.06 5.31
N LEU A 7 -11.94 4.75 5.12
CA LEU A 7 -11.47 3.59 4.39
C LEU A 7 -11.42 2.40 5.34
N THR A 8 -12.41 1.51 5.22
CA THR A 8 -12.47 0.26 5.99
C THR A 8 -11.75 -0.86 5.26
N GLY A 9 -11.53 -2.00 5.91
CA GLY A 9 -11.03 -3.21 5.26
C GLY A 9 -11.83 -3.60 4.00
N LEU A 10 -13.17 -3.45 4.02
CA LEU A 10 -14.00 -3.68 2.83
C LEU A 10 -13.66 -2.73 1.67
N THR A 11 -13.33 -1.48 1.99
CA THR A 11 -12.95 -0.48 0.99
C THR A 11 -11.59 -0.81 0.40
N LEU A 12 -10.62 -1.17 1.24
CA LEU A 12 -9.29 -1.61 0.78
C LEU A 12 -9.39 -2.89 -0.07
N ARG A 13 -10.19 -3.88 0.34
CA ARG A 13 -10.41 -5.12 -0.41
C ARG A 13 -10.94 -4.86 -1.82
N HIS A 14 -11.86 -3.90 -1.95
CA HIS A 14 -12.42 -3.54 -3.25
C HIS A 14 -11.35 -3.06 -4.23
N PHE A 15 -10.45 -2.18 -3.80
CA PHE A 15 -9.36 -1.69 -4.64
C PHE A 15 -8.29 -2.76 -4.87
N TYR A 16 -7.85 -3.43 -3.81
CA TYR A 16 -6.84 -4.48 -3.91
C TYR A 16 -7.29 -5.64 -4.81
N GLY A 17 -8.59 -5.94 -4.90
CA GLY A 17 -9.11 -7.00 -5.77
C GLY A 17 -8.77 -6.80 -7.25
N ALA A 18 -8.70 -5.55 -7.72
CA ALA A 18 -8.31 -5.24 -9.09
C ALA A 18 -6.79 -5.46 -9.31
N VAL A 19 -5.98 -5.00 -8.35
CA VAL A 19 -4.52 -5.19 -8.36
C VAL A 19 -4.18 -6.67 -8.32
N GLU A 20 -4.75 -7.41 -7.36
CA GLU A 20 -4.60 -8.86 -7.19
C GLU A 20 -4.94 -9.61 -8.49
N LYS A 21 -6.10 -9.35 -9.09
CA LYS A 21 -6.50 -10.00 -10.35
C LYS A 21 -5.51 -9.74 -11.48
N ARG A 22 -5.02 -8.49 -11.59
CA ARG A 22 -4.09 -8.11 -12.65
C ARG A 22 -2.69 -8.70 -12.43
N SER A 23 -2.23 -8.80 -11.18
CA SER A 23 -0.97 -9.46 -10.81
C SER A 23 -0.97 -10.94 -11.21
N HIS A 24 -2.04 -11.68 -10.88
CA HIS A 24 -2.20 -13.07 -11.30
C HIS A 24 -2.25 -13.22 -12.83
N SER A 25 -2.92 -12.30 -13.53
CA SER A 25 -2.97 -12.32 -15.01
C SER A 25 -1.59 -12.10 -15.66
N GLY A 26 -0.67 -11.44 -14.95
CA GLY A 26 0.72 -11.26 -15.35
C GLY A 26 1.66 -12.40 -14.94
N GLY A 27 1.14 -13.45 -14.28
CA GLY A 27 1.95 -14.58 -13.80
C GLY A 27 2.67 -14.32 -12.47
N HIS A 28 2.31 -13.25 -11.75
CA HIS A 28 2.85 -12.94 -10.42
C HIS A 28 1.96 -13.54 -9.33
N ASN A 29 2.55 -13.78 -8.15
CA ASN A 29 1.85 -14.26 -6.96
C ASN A 29 1.90 -13.17 -5.86
N PRO A 30 0.91 -12.25 -5.83
CA PRO A 30 0.89 -11.17 -4.84
C PRO A 30 0.53 -11.71 -3.44
N PRO A 31 0.84 -10.97 -2.35
CA PRO A 31 0.45 -11.34 -0.99
C PRO A 31 -1.07 -11.41 -0.81
N CYS A 32 -1.52 -12.10 0.24
CA CYS A 32 -2.95 -12.15 0.51
C CYS A 32 -3.46 -10.79 1.00
N PHE A 33 -4.76 -10.54 0.88
CA PHE A 33 -5.34 -9.27 1.30
C PHE A 33 -5.08 -8.93 2.77
N ASN A 34 -5.06 -9.93 3.67
CA ASN A 34 -4.82 -9.67 5.09
C ASN A 34 -3.41 -9.11 5.33
N ASP A 35 -2.40 -9.64 4.64
CA ASP A 35 -1.01 -9.16 4.76
C ASP A 35 -0.90 -7.71 4.27
N ILE A 36 -1.50 -7.40 3.11
CA ILE A 36 -1.54 -6.05 2.56
C ILE A 36 -2.32 -5.09 3.45
N GLN A 37 -3.43 -5.54 4.02
CA GLN A 37 -4.20 -4.72 4.95
C GLN A 37 -3.37 -4.41 6.20
N ASP A 38 -2.77 -5.41 6.81
CA ASP A 38 -1.98 -5.24 8.02
C ASP A 38 -0.77 -4.34 7.76
N GLU A 39 -0.08 -4.51 6.62
CA GLU A 39 1.01 -3.61 6.23
C GLU A 39 0.54 -2.16 6.06
N ILE A 40 -0.57 -1.92 5.34
CA ILE A 40 -1.13 -0.57 5.18
C ILE A 40 -1.50 0.04 6.54
N PHE A 41 -2.12 -0.73 7.43
CA PHE A 41 -2.46 -0.27 8.77
C PHE A 41 -1.21 0.05 9.61
N HIS A 42 -0.16 -0.77 9.51
CA HIS A 42 1.12 -0.47 10.16
C HIS A 42 1.81 0.76 9.58
N MET A 43 1.77 0.97 8.27
CA MET A 43 2.34 2.15 7.62
C MET A 43 1.64 3.45 8.03
N ILE A 44 0.32 3.40 8.24
CA ILE A 44 -0.49 4.58 8.56
C ILE A 44 -0.50 4.86 10.06
N GLY A 45 -0.63 3.83 10.90
CA GLY A 45 -0.90 3.99 12.33
C GLY A 45 -2.19 4.78 12.58
N PRO A 46 -3.36 4.32 12.07
CA PRO A 46 -4.59 5.09 12.16
C PRO A 46 -5.05 5.25 13.61
N ALA A 47 -5.67 6.39 13.92
CA ALA A 47 -6.19 6.65 15.26
C ALA A 47 -7.28 5.65 15.67
N ASN A 48 -8.01 5.10 14.69
CA ASN A 48 -8.98 4.03 14.91
C ASN A 48 -8.51 2.74 14.19
N PRO A 49 -8.42 1.60 14.89
CA PRO A 49 -7.95 0.35 14.28
C PRO A 49 -8.94 -0.26 13.27
N ALA A 50 -10.18 0.23 13.17
CA ALA A 50 -11.18 -0.32 12.25
C ALA A 50 -11.22 0.39 10.88
N TYR A 51 -10.67 1.60 10.77
CA TYR A 51 -10.69 2.37 9.53
C TYR A 51 -9.64 3.48 9.49
N ILE A 52 -9.30 3.87 8.27
CA ILE A 52 -8.38 4.97 7.98
C ILE A 52 -9.18 6.20 7.56
N THR A 53 -8.85 7.36 8.12
CA THR A 53 -9.41 8.65 7.68
C THR A 53 -8.46 9.38 6.72
N LEU A 54 -8.96 10.45 6.08
CA LEU A 54 -8.09 11.35 5.32
C LEU A 54 -7.00 11.98 6.20
N ASP A 55 -7.35 12.34 7.44
CA ASP A 55 -6.39 12.90 8.40
C ASP A 55 -5.26 11.89 8.69
N ASP A 56 -5.58 10.62 8.90
CA ASP A 56 -4.56 9.58 9.11
C ASP A 56 -3.61 9.46 7.89
N LEU A 57 -4.14 9.49 6.67
CA LEU A 57 -3.34 9.44 5.44
C LEU A 57 -2.41 10.66 5.27
N ILE A 58 -2.87 11.84 5.68
CA ILE A 58 -2.06 13.06 5.64
C ILE A 58 -0.98 13.00 6.73
N ARG A 59 -1.35 12.64 7.96
CA ARG A 59 -0.42 12.61 9.10
C ARG A 59 0.68 11.56 8.96
N CYS A 60 0.42 10.42 8.33
CA CYS A 60 1.43 9.36 8.19
C CYS A 60 2.53 9.70 7.18
N GLY A 61 2.31 10.70 6.31
CA GLY A 61 3.28 11.15 5.31
C GLY A 61 3.55 10.15 4.17
N LYS A 62 2.75 9.08 4.06
CA LYS A 62 2.91 7.99 3.07
C LYS A 62 1.65 7.78 2.22
N GLY A 63 0.72 8.76 2.24
CA GLY A 63 -0.58 8.63 1.57
C GLY A 63 -0.47 8.39 0.07
N ASP A 64 0.52 8.98 -0.59
CA ASP A 64 0.85 8.79 -2.00
C ASP A 64 1.23 7.33 -2.30
N ALA A 65 2.14 6.75 -1.51
CA ALA A 65 2.56 5.36 -1.65
C ALA A 65 1.37 4.41 -1.46
N ILE A 66 0.54 4.65 -0.44
CA ILE A 66 -0.64 3.83 -0.14
C ILE A 66 -1.67 3.88 -1.29
N VAL A 67 -1.95 5.07 -1.81
CA VAL A 67 -2.85 5.22 -2.96
C VAL A 67 -2.29 4.49 -4.17
N ASN A 68 -0.97 4.58 -4.41
CA ASN A 68 -0.31 3.92 -5.53
C ASN A 68 -0.40 2.39 -5.43
N ILE A 69 -0.10 1.81 -4.26
CA ILE A 69 -0.23 0.37 -3.96
C ILE A 69 -1.65 -0.14 -4.27
N LEU A 70 -2.67 0.65 -3.91
CA LEU A 70 -4.07 0.22 -4.03
C LEU A 70 -4.66 0.42 -5.43
N THR A 71 -4.07 1.28 -6.27
CA THR A 71 -4.70 1.72 -7.53
C THR A 71 -3.87 1.45 -8.78
N ASP A 72 -2.56 1.22 -8.65
CA ASP A 72 -1.67 0.93 -9.77
C ASP A 72 -0.86 -0.36 -9.52
N ILE A 73 -0.91 -1.28 -10.49
CA ILE A 73 -0.14 -2.52 -10.44
C ILE A 73 1.37 -2.27 -10.50
N ASN A 74 1.81 -1.25 -11.25
CA ASN A 74 3.24 -0.96 -11.36
C ASN A 74 3.74 -0.34 -10.06
N GLY A 75 2.93 0.55 -9.47
CA GLY A 75 3.16 1.09 -8.13
C GLY A 75 3.24 0.00 -7.07
N PHE A 76 2.28 -0.93 -7.08
CA PHE A 76 2.30 -2.11 -6.23
C PHE A 76 3.58 -2.93 -6.39
N TRP A 77 3.94 -3.30 -7.61
CA TRP A 77 5.13 -4.12 -7.87
C TRP A 77 6.44 -3.44 -7.45
N THR A 78 6.54 -2.12 -7.67
CA THR A 78 7.69 -1.32 -7.25
C THR A 78 7.82 -1.30 -5.73
N HIS A 79 6.69 -1.19 -5.01
CA HIS A 79 6.67 -1.23 -3.55
C HIS A 79 7.12 -2.59 -3.01
N GLU A 80 6.56 -3.68 -3.53
CA GLU A 80 6.90 -5.06 -3.12
C GLU A 80 8.38 -5.37 -3.32
N ASN A 81 8.98 -4.86 -4.40
CA ASN A 81 10.38 -5.12 -4.76
C ASN A 81 11.31 -3.96 -4.37
N ARG A 82 10.88 -3.03 -3.50
CA ARG A 82 11.64 -1.83 -3.16
C ARG A 82 13.06 -2.12 -2.66
N GLU A 83 13.26 -3.24 -1.96
CA GLU A 83 14.56 -3.67 -1.44
C GLU A 83 15.51 -4.11 -2.57
N MET A 84 14.99 -4.64 -3.69
CA MET A 84 15.81 -4.97 -4.87
C MET A 84 16.29 -3.71 -5.61
N PHE A 85 15.56 -2.61 -5.47
CA PHE A 85 15.89 -1.32 -6.08
C PHE A 85 16.69 -0.39 -5.15
N ALA A 86 16.85 -0.77 -3.88
CA ALA A 86 17.57 0.02 -2.88
C ALA A 86 19.11 -0.12 -2.97
N THR A 87 19.64 -0.98 -3.84
CA THR A 87 21.07 -1.35 -3.91
C THR A 87 21.95 -0.45 -4.79
N ASP A 88 21.46 0.68 -5.32
CA ASP A 88 22.22 1.52 -6.27
C ASP A 88 22.70 2.88 -5.74
N TYR A 89 22.72 3.09 -4.42
CA TYR A 89 23.47 4.20 -3.81
C TYR A 89 24.58 3.66 -2.92
N PRO A 90 25.86 3.68 -3.36
CA PRO A 90 26.95 3.60 -2.42
C PRO A 90 26.79 4.75 -1.43
N ASP A 91 26.86 4.41 -0.15
CA ASP A 91 26.91 5.33 0.97
C ASP A 91 28.05 6.34 0.72
N GLU A 92 27.75 7.55 0.25
CA GLU A 92 28.70 8.67 0.22
C GLU A 92 28.87 9.24 1.64
N ALA A 93 29.23 8.35 2.57
CA ALA A 93 29.62 8.66 3.93
C ALA A 93 30.99 8.03 4.25
N GLU A 94 31.99 8.26 3.39
CA GLU A 94 33.40 8.32 3.82
C GLU A 94 34.27 8.92 2.70
N LEU A 95 34.55 10.24 2.78
CA LEU A 95 35.85 10.93 2.59
C LEU A 95 35.71 12.45 2.51
#